data_AF-I0JLB8-F1
#
_entry.id   AF-I0JLB8-F1
#
_cell.length_a   1.000
_cell.length_b   1.000
_cell.length_c   1.000
_cell.angle_alpha   90.00
_cell.angle_beta   90.00
_cell.angle_gamma   90.00
#
_symmetry.space_group_name_H-M   'P 1'
#
loop_
_entity.id
_entity.type
_entity.pdbx_description
1 polymer ?
#
loop_
_entity_poly.entity_id
_entity_poly.type
_entity_poly.pdbx_seq_one_letter_code
_entity_poly.pdbx_strand_id
1 'polypeptide(L)' 'MKLSQQIILGMAIALGLFLGFQLGTLLSDQFLIIWGIALLVGLLFRFIAQFLLTSLSNRN' A
#
# COMPACT_ATOMS: atom_id res chain seq x y z
N MET A 1 -0.81 17.14 -9.12
CA MET A 1 -0.71 16.66 -7.72
C MET A 1 0.46 17.38 -7.07
N LYS A 2 0.30 17.94 -5.87
CA LYS A 2 1.41 18.61 -5.17
C LYS A 2 2.45 17.55 -4.79
N LEU A 3 3.74 17.88 -4.89
CA LEU A 3 4.87 16.97 -4.63
C LEU A 3 4.73 16.26 -3.26
N SER A 4 4.17 16.94 -2.26
CA SER A 4 3.84 16.38 -0.95
C SER A 4 2.84 15.23 -0.97
N GLN A 5 1.80 15.27 -1.81
CA GLN A 5 0.82 14.18 -1.92
C GLN A 5 1.45 12.93 -2.54
N GLN A 6 2.40 13.12 -3.46
CA GLN A 6 3.12 12.04 -4.12
C GLN A 6 4.05 11.30 -3.14
N ILE A 7 4.70 12.05 -2.24
CA ILE A 7 5.52 11.49 -1.16
C ILE A 7 4.65 10.69 -0.18
N ILE A 8 3.49 11.23 0.23
CA ILE A 8 2.56 10.54 1.13
C ILE A 8 2.05 9.23 0.50
N LEU A 9 1.73 9.25 -0.80
CA LEU A 9 1.34 8.05 -1.55
C LEU A 9 2.47 7.02 -1.59
N GLY A 10 3.70 7.46 -1.87
CA GLY A 10 4.88 6.58 -1.90
C GLY A 10 5.16 5.92 -0.55
N MET A 11 5.09 6.69 0.54
CA MET A 11 5.23 6.16 1.91
C MET A 11 4.11 5.18 2.27
N ALA A 12 2.86 5.50 1.91
CA ALA A 12 1.73 4.60 2.18
C ALA A 12 1.89 3.26 1.44
N ILE A 13 2.35 3.29 0.18
CA ILE A 13 2.59 2.07 -0.60
C ILE A 13 3.76 1.26 -0.01
N ALA A 14 4.86 1.92 0.40
CA ALA A 14 5.99 1.25 1.01
C ALA A 14 5.61 0.56 2.34
N LEU A 15 4.83 1.24 3.19
CA LEU A 15 4.30 0.66 4.42
C LEU A 15 3.33 -0.50 4.14
N GLY A 16 2.46 -0.35 3.14
CA GLY A 16 1.54 -1.42 2.73
C GLY A 16 2.27 -2.67 2.22
N LEU A 17 3.31 -2.50 1.41
CA LEU A 17 4.17 -3.59 0.93
C LEU A 17 4.91 -4.27 2.09
N PHE A 18 5.44 -3.48 3.03
CA PHE A 18 6.15 -4.01 4.19
C PHE A 18 5.24 -4.82 5.12
N LEU A 19 4.05 -4.29 5.43
CA LEU A 19 3.03 -5.00 6.22
C LEU A 19 2.53 -6.25 5.50
N GLY A 20 2.29 -6.16 4.19
CA GLY A 20 1.87 -7.30 3.37
C GLY A 20 2.93 -8.40 3.30
N PHE A 21 4.21 -8.03 3.23
CA PHE A 21 5.31 -8.99 3.29
C PHE A 21 5.41 -9.66 4.66
N GLN A 22 5.34 -8.91 5.76
CA GLN A 22 5.30 -9.49 7.11
C GLN A 22 4.13 -10.45 7.31
N LEU A 23 2.92 -10.04 6.90
CA LEU A 23 1.74 -10.91 6.93
C LEU A 23 1.96 -12.17 6.09
N GLY A 24 2.51 -12.02 4.89
CA GLY A 24 2.85 -13.14 4.01
C GLY A 24 3.79 -14.13 4.70
N THR A 25 4.87 -13.64 5.31
CA THR A 25 5.84 -14.49 6.03
C THR A 25 5.26 -15.15 7.26
N LEU A 26 4.23 -14.55 7.87
CA LEU A 26 3.57 -15.10 9.05
C LEU A 26 2.54 -16.18 8.70
N LEU A 27 1.97 -16.12 7.50
CA LEU A 27 0.93 -17.03 7.00
C LEU A 27 1.50 -18.21 6.21
N SER A 28 2.69 -18.07 5.61
CA SER A 28 3.28 -19.10 4.76
C SER A 28 4.80 -18.97 4.65
N ASP A 29 5.49 -20.10 4.59
CA ASP A 29 6.92 -20.18 4.25
C ASP A 29 7.18 -20.21 2.73
N GLN A 30 6.13 -20.36 1.91
CA GLN A 30 6.28 -20.36 0.46
C GLN A 30 6.48 -18.94 -0.06
N PHE A 31 7.69 -18.69 -0.57
CA PHE A 31 8.10 -17.42 -1.18
C PHE A 31 7.06 -16.86 -2.16
N LEU A 32 6.48 -17.71 -3.00
CA LEU A 32 5.49 -17.32 -4.01
C LEU A 32 4.18 -16.81 -3.38
N ILE A 33 3.76 -17.40 -2.26
CA ILE A 33 2.57 -16.99 -1.50
C ILE A 33 2.85 -15.68 -0.76
N ILE A 34 4.03 -15.56 -0.13
CA ILE A 34 4.46 -14.34 0.58
C ILE A 34 4.42 -13.14 -0.36
N TRP A 35 5.05 -13.25 -1.54
CA TRP A 35 5.07 -12.19 -2.53
C TRP A 35 3.69 -11.94 -3.15
N GLY A 36 2.89 -13.00 -3.34
CA GLY A 36 1.49 -12.86 -3.76
C GLY A 36 0.70 -11.98 -2.80
N ILE A 37 0.77 -12.26 -1.50
CA ILE A 37 0.10 -11.48 -0.46
C ILE A 37 0.66 -10.05 -0.39
N ALA A 38 1.99 -9.90 -0.41
CA ALA A 38 2.63 -8.58 -0.34
C ALA A 38 2.19 -7.66 -1.48
N LEU A 39 2.16 -8.17 -2.72
CA LEU A 39 1.71 -7.42 -3.89
C LEU A 39 0.21 -7.10 -3.82
N LEU A 40 -0.62 -8.03 -3.34
CA LEU A 40 -2.06 -7.82 -3.18
C LEU A 40 -2.35 -6.71 -2.16
N VAL A 41 -1.67 -6.73 -1.02
CA VAL A 41 -1.79 -5.70 0.03
C VAL A 41 -1.24 -4.36 -0.45
N GLY A 42 -0.11 -4.36 -1.17
CA GLY A 42 0.46 -3.14 -1.77
C GLY A 42 -0.48 -2.46 -2.77
N LEU A 43 -1.17 -3.24 -3.61
CA LEU A 43 -2.19 -2.72 -4.54
C LEU A 43 -3.42 -2.16 -3.81
N LEU A 44 -3.89 -2.84 -2.76
CA LEU A 44 -4.97 -2.32 -1.92
C LEU A 44 -4.60 -0.99 -1.27
N PHE A 45 -3.39 -0.89 -0.73
CA PHE A 45 -2.88 0.35 -0.15
C PHE A 45 -2.79 1.49 -1.17
N ARG A 46 -2.38 1.20 -2.41
CA ARG A 46 -2.41 2.20 -3.49
C ARG A 46 -3.82 2.71 -3.75
N PHE A 47 -4.80 1.82 -3.81
CA PHE A 47 -6.20 2.18 -4.06
C PHE A 47 -6.77 3.04 -2.92
N ILE A 48 -6.53 2.62 -1.67
CA ILE A 48 -6.96 3.34 -0.47
C ILE A 48 -6.28 4.71 -0.38
N ALA A 49 -4.97 4.79 -0.58
CA ALA A 49 -4.22 6.06 -0.54
C ALA A 49 -4.69 7.02 -1.64
N GLN A 50 -4.92 6.52 -2.86
CA GLN A 50 -5.42 7.33 -3.96
C GLN A 50 -6.86 7.81 -3.71
N PHE A 51 -7.71 6.97 -3.12
CA PHE A 51 -9.07 7.33 -2.71
C PHE A 51 -9.08 8.38 -1.60
N LEU A 52 -8.27 8.19 -0.55
CA LEU A 52 -8.13 9.13 0.57
C LEU A 52 -7.65 10.50 0.09
N LEU A 53 -6.65 10.54 -0.78
CA LEU A 53 -6.15 11.80 -1.34
C LEU A 53 -7.21 12.51 -2.20
N THR A 54 -7.98 11.75 -2.99
CA THR A 54 -9.08 12.30 -3.79
C THR A 54 -10.19 12.84 -2.90
N SER A 55 -10.56 12.10 -1.84
CA SER A 55 -11.58 12.50 -0.87
C SER A 55 -11.17 13.74 -0.06
N LEU A 56 -9.91 13.80 0.40
CA LEU A 56 -9.35 14.97 1.09
C LEU A 56 -9.27 16.18 0.18
N SER A 57 -8.90 16.00 -1.10
CA SER A 57 -8.86 17.09 -2.07
C SER A 57 -10.25 17.66 -2.39
N ASN A 58 -11.31 16.87 -2.26
CA ASN A 58 -12.68 17.30 -2.57
C ASN A 58 -13.39 17.95 -1.37
N ARG A 59 -12.77 17.93 -0.18
CA ARG A 59 -13.27 18.57 1.04
C ARG A 59 -12.71 19.99 1.28
N ASN A 60 -11.72 20.42 0.49
CA ASN A 60 -11.11 21.74 0.53
C ASN A 60 -11.52 22.55 -0.69
#